data_AF-A0A365Z7L1-F1
#
_entry.id   AF-A0A365Z7L1-F1
#
_cell.length_a   1.000
_cell.length_b   1.000
_cell.length_c   1.000
_cell.angle_alpha   90.00
_cell.angle_beta   90.00
_cell.angle_gamma   90.00
#
_symmetry.space_group_name_H-M   'P 1'
#
loop_
_entity.id
_entity.type
_entity.pdbx_description
1 polymer ?
#
loop_
_entity_poly.entity_id
_entity_poly.type
_entity_poly.pdbx_seq_one_letter_code
_entity_poly.pdbx_strand_id
1 'polypeptide(L)' 'MTGPEHYRRAEWLLEKAAKEELGSEYERWALAAAQVHATLALAAATALHAVESRGCGQIEARQWAGITAPTEQPGGER' A
#
# COMPACT_ATOMS: atom_id res chain seq x y z
N MET A 1 6.68 -2.29 1.31
CA MET A 1 6.05 -1.54 0.21
C MET A 1 5.66 -0.16 0.71
N THR A 2 5.80 0.88 -0.10
CA THR A 2 5.35 2.25 0.24
C THR A 2 3.89 2.51 -0.13
N GLY A 3 3.30 3.59 0.39
CA GLY A 3 1.96 4.06 -0.04
C GLY A 3 1.79 4.11 -1.57
N PRO A 4 2.69 4.79 -2.33
CA PRO A 4 2.65 4.79 -3.79
C PRO A 4 2.84 3.41 -4.43
N GLU A 5 3.66 2.52 -3.86
CA GLU A 5 3.80 1.14 -4.36
C GLU A 5 2.53 0.33 -4.16
N HIS A 6 1.85 0.49 -3.02
CA HIS A 6 0.54 -0.12 -2.80
C HIS A 6 -0.47 0.39 -3.82
N TYR A 7 -0.49 1.69 -4.11
CA TYR A 7 -1.37 2.25 -5.15
C TYR A 7 -1.12 1.64 -6.53
N ARG A 8 0.13 1.63 -7.01
CA ARG A 8 0.48 1.01 -8.31
C ARG A 8 0.14 -0.48 -8.35
N ARG A 9 0.30 -1.18 -7.23
CA ARG A 9 -0.04 -2.61 -7.15
C ARG A 9 -1.55 -2.83 -7.23
N ALA A 10 -2.35 -1.94 -6.64
CA ALA A 10 -3.80 -1.98 -6.78
C ALA A 10 -4.23 -1.78 -8.24
N GLU A 11 -3.66 -0.79 -8.94
CA GLU A 11 -3.93 -0.55 -10.38
C GLU A 11 -3.56 -1.77 -11.23
N TRP A 12 -2.38 -2.35 -11.02
CA TRP A 12 -1.96 -3.55 -11.72
C TRP A 12 -2.90 -4.74 -11.47
N LEU A 13 -3.38 -4.91 -10.24
CA LEU A 13 -4.34 -5.98 -9.91
C LEU A 13 -5.71 -5.75 -10.55
N LEU A 14 -6.17 -4.49 -10.64
CA LEU A 14 -7.40 -4.14 -11.36
C LEU A 14 -7.27 -4.44 -12.86
N GLU A 15 -6.14 -4.09 -13.48
CA GLU A 15 -5.88 -4.43 -14.89
C GLU A 15 -5.81 -5.94 -15.14
N LYS A 16 -5.36 -6.71 -14.14
CA LYS A 16 -5.36 -8.17 -14.20
C LYS A 16 -6.78 -8.70 -14.09
N ALA A 17 -7.54 -8.31 -13.08
CA ALA A 17 -8.93 -8.71 -12.90
C ALA A 17 -9.79 -8.41 -14.15
N ALA A 18 -9.60 -7.25 -14.78
CA ALA A 18 -10.33 -6.85 -15.98
C ALA A 18 -10.10 -7.75 -17.22
N LYS A 19 -9.06 -8.60 -17.21
CA LYS A 19 -8.74 -9.53 -18.31
C LYS A 19 -9.23 -10.94 -18.05
N GLU A 20 -9.83 -11.19 -16.89
CA GLU A 20 -10.22 -12.51 -16.42
C GLU A 20 -11.70 -12.74 -16.64
N GLU A 21 -12.13 -14.00 -16.58
CA GLU A 21 -13.54 -14.32 -16.66
C GLU A 21 -14.29 -13.78 -15.44
N LEU A 22 -15.44 -13.15 -15.69
CA LEU A 22 -16.30 -12.59 -14.66
C LEU A 22 -16.77 -13.70 -13.70
N GLY A 23 -16.54 -13.51 -12.42
CA GLY A 23 -16.83 -14.50 -11.39
C GLY A 23 -15.81 -15.63 -11.32
N SER A 24 -14.65 -15.53 -11.97
CA SER A 24 -13.55 -16.47 -11.72
C SER A 24 -12.98 -16.27 -10.31
N GLU A 25 -12.39 -17.33 -9.74
CA GLU A 25 -11.72 -17.24 -8.44
C GLU A 25 -10.56 -16.25 -8.47
N TYR A 26 -9.83 -16.22 -9.58
CA TYR A 26 -8.69 -15.33 -9.73
C TYR A 26 -9.13 -13.87 -9.89
N GLU A 27 -10.20 -13.57 -10.63
CA GLU A 27 -10.77 -12.21 -10.67
C GLU A 27 -11.16 -11.74 -9.25
N ARG A 28 -11.92 -12.55 -8.50
CA ARG A 28 -12.33 -12.22 -7.13
C ARG A 28 -11.12 -11.99 -6.22
N TRP A 29 -10.12 -12.85 -6.29
CA TRP A 29 -8.89 -12.70 -5.53
C TRP A 29 -8.16 -11.40 -5.90
N ALA A 30 -8.03 -11.10 -7.19
CA ALA A 30 -7.33 -9.92 -7.68
C ALA A 30 -8.05 -8.63 -7.24
N LEU A 31 -9.39 -8.60 -7.30
CA LEU A 31 -10.20 -7.48 -6.82
C LEU A 31 -10.05 -7.27 -5.30
N ALA A 32 -10.12 -8.34 -4.51
CA ALA A 32 -9.94 -8.26 -3.06
C ALA A 32 -8.53 -7.76 -2.70
N ALA A 33 -7.50 -8.29 -3.36
CA ALA A 33 -6.13 -7.84 -3.18
C ALA A 33 -5.96 -6.36 -3.58
N ALA A 34 -6.58 -5.93 -4.70
CA ALA A 34 -6.54 -4.54 -5.14
C ALA A 34 -7.15 -3.60 -4.08
N GLN A 35 -8.28 -3.97 -3.49
CA GLN A 35 -8.92 -3.18 -2.41
C GLN A 35 -8.03 -3.06 -1.17
N VAL A 36 -7.35 -4.14 -0.76
CA VAL A 36 -6.40 -4.09 0.36
C VAL A 36 -5.26 -3.11 0.07
N HIS A 37 -4.66 -3.22 -1.12
CA HIS A 37 -3.58 -2.33 -1.55
C HIS A 37 -4.04 -0.86 -1.63
N ALA A 38 -5.22 -0.58 -2.19
CA ALA A 38 -5.77 0.77 -2.25
C ALA A 38 -6.01 1.36 -0.84
N THR A 39 -6.49 0.54 0.10
CA THR A 39 -6.71 0.96 1.49
C THR A 39 -5.40 1.27 2.20
N LEU A 40 -4.37 0.43 2.00
CA LEU A 40 -3.03 0.69 2.56
C LEU A 40 -2.40 1.95 1.97
N ALA A 41 -2.58 2.21 0.68
CA ALA A 41 -2.14 3.44 0.04
C ALA A 41 -2.85 4.67 0.62
N LEU A 42 -4.17 4.61 0.83
CA LEU A 42 -4.94 5.66 1.47
C LEU A 42 -4.49 5.91 2.92
N ALA A 43 -4.28 4.84 3.70
CA ALA A 43 -3.77 4.95 5.06
C ALA A 43 -2.39 5.62 5.10
N ALA A 44 -1.49 5.27 4.17
CA ALA A 44 -0.19 5.91 4.07
C ALA A 44 -0.30 7.40 3.70
N ALA A 45 -1.14 7.75 2.72
CA ALA A 45 -1.34 9.14 2.32
C ALA A 45 -1.94 10.00 3.44
N THR A 46 -2.91 9.46 4.18
CA THR A 46 -3.56 10.16 5.31
C THR A 46 -2.64 10.27 6.52
N ALA A 47 -1.82 9.26 6.81
CA ALA A 47 -0.80 9.33 7.85
C ALA A 47 0.25 10.40 7.53
N LEU A 48 0.78 10.44 6.31
CA LEU A 48 1.74 11.47 5.89
C LEU A 48 1.15 12.88 5.96
N HIS A 49 -0.09 13.05 5.49
CA HIS A 49 -0.77 14.35 5.54
C HIS A 49 -1.01 14.84 6.97
N ALA A 50 -1.32 13.93 7.90
CA ALA A 50 -1.50 14.26 9.33
C ALA A 50 -0.19 14.76 9.97
N VAL A 51 0.94 14.16 9.59
CA VAL A 51 2.28 14.58 10.03
C VAL A 51 2.61 15.99 9.54
N GLU A 52 2.39 16.26 8.25
CA GLU A 52 2.69 17.56 7.64
C GLU A 52 1.79 18.68 8.17
N SER A 53 0.51 18.39 8.39
CA SER A 53 -0.51 19.43 8.66
C SER A 53 -0.61 19.84 10.13
N ARG A 54 -0.24 18.97 11.09
CA ARG A 54 -0.52 19.23 12.51
C ARG A 54 0.69 19.53 13.37
N GLY A 55 1.92 19.37 12.88
CA GLY A 55 3.12 19.44 13.73
C GLY A 55 3.06 18.47 14.93
N CYS A 56 2.20 17.44 14.85
CA CYS A 56 2.05 16.43 15.88
C CYS A 56 3.36 15.64 15.98
N GLY A 57 3.84 15.46 17.20
CA GLY A 57 5.21 15.10 17.56
C GLY A 57 5.89 14.11 16.61
N GLN A 58 7.13 14.43 16.24
CA GLN A 58 8.01 13.64 15.36
C GLN A 58 8.09 12.14 15.72
N ILE A 59 7.75 11.74 16.96
CA ILE A 59 7.75 10.35 17.42
C ILE A 59 6.58 9.53 16.83
N GLU A 60 5.35 10.05 16.80
CA GLU A 60 4.20 9.34 16.19
C GLU A 60 4.36 9.29 14.67
N ALA A 61 4.82 10.39 14.07
CA ALA A 61 5.17 10.46 12.65
C ALA A 61 6.21 9.39 12.25
N ARG A 62 7.23 9.16 13.09
CA ARG A 62 8.29 8.18 12.83
C ARG A 62 7.82 6.74 13.02
N GLN A 63 6.90 6.50 13.95
CA GLN A 63 6.25 5.18 14.12
C GLN A 63 5.40 4.81 12.89
N TRP A 64 4.61 5.76 12.37
CA TRP A 64 3.86 5.55 11.13
C TRP A 64 4.77 5.46 9.91
N ALA A 65 5.83 6.28 9.84
CA ALA A 65 6.82 6.20 8.76
C ALA A 65 7.46 4.81 8.67
N GLY A 66 7.76 4.14 9.79
CA GLY A 66 8.30 2.78 9.77
C GLY A 66 7.33 1.72 9.23
N ILE A 67 6.02 1.95 9.33
CA ILE A 67 4.96 1.06 8.82
C ILE A 67 4.69 1.34 7.33
N THR A 68 4.75 2.61 6.92
CA THR A 68 4.40 3.05 5.55
C THR A 68 5.60 3.17 4.62
N ALA A 69 6.82 3.22 5.14
CA ALA A 69 8.06 3.18 4.36
C ALA A 69 8.39 1.72 4.01
N PRO A 70 9.14 1.48 2.92
CA PRO A 70 9.53 0.13 2.58
C PRO A 70 10.53 -0.35 3.64
N THR A 71 10.33 -1.54 4.19
CA THR A 71 11.36 -2.22 4.97
C THR A 71 12.51 -2.50 4.00
N GLU A 72 13.61 -1.74 4.10
CA GLU A 72 14.87 -2.20 3.50
C GLU A 72 15.21 -3.53 4.17
N GLN A 73 15.12 -4.63 3.43
CA GLN A 73 15.69 -5.89 3.89
C GLN A 73 17.20 -5.68 4.02
N PRO A 74 17.81 -5.90 5.21
CA PRO A 74 19.26 -5.91 5.31
C PRO A 74 19.77 -7.04 4.42
N GLY A 75 20.81 -6.73 3.65
CA GLY A 75 21.26 -7.49 2.50
C GLY A 75 21.50 -8.97 2.77
N GLY A 76 21.24 -9.77 1.72
CA GLY A 76 21.70 -11.15 1.66
C GLY A 76 23.22 -11.20 1.77
N GLU A 77 23.68 -11.82 2.84
CA GLU A 77 25.05 -12.30 2.98
C GLU A 77 25.24 -13.47 2.01
N ARG A 78 26.20 -13.33 1.09
CA ARG A 78 26.82 -14.41 0.32
C ARG A 78 28.27 -14.53 0.76
#